data_AF-A0A7W8T945-F1
#
_entry.id   AF-A0A7W8T945-F1
#
_cell.length_a   1.000
_cell.length_b   1.000
_cell.length_c   1.000
_cell.angle_alpha   90.00
_cell.angle_beta   90.00
_cell.angle_gamma   90.00
#
_symmetry.space_group_name_H-M   'P 1'
#
loop_
_entity.id
_entity.type
_entity.pdbx_description
1 polymer ?
#
loop_
_entity_poly.entity_id
_entity_poly.type
_entity_poly.pdbx_seq_one_letter_code
_entity_poly.pdbx_strand_id
1 'polypeptide(L)'
;MTYNWMFGPQRARPCPMCTSLLSAWDGEMPDILQRVAFAVIGRSPIDRLVAFRQERGWRHLRLYSSGGNTFNRDYAAEDPAGDDLPALNVFTRTGGVVRHFWAEEMGPSTSDPGQDPRGAPDPMPLWTILDMTPGGRGTDWYPKLAY
;
A
#
# COMPACT_ATOMS: atom_id res chain seq x y z
N MET A 1 7.75 9.49 -0.99
CA MET A 1 6.68 8.59 -1.46
C MET A 1 5.84 8.19 -0.28
N THR A 2 4.53 8.00 -0.50
CA THR A 2 3.61 7.50 0.51
C THR A 2 2.82 6.34 -0.04
N TYR A 3 2.58 5.33 0.80
CA TYR A 3 1.67 4.24 0.49
C TYR A 3 0.51 4.23 1.49
N ASN A 4 -0.71 4.39 1.00
CA ASN A 4 -1.92 4.26 1.81
C ASN A 4 -2.22 2.77 1.97
N TRP A 5 -2.03 2.30 3.19
CA TRP A 5 -2.24 0.93 3.57
C TRP A 5 -3.69 0.73 4.00
N MET A 6 -4.39 -0.16 3.30
CA MET A 6 -5.74 -0.62 3.64
C MET A 6 -5.74 -1.41 4.95
N PHE A 7 -5.63 -0.68 6.04
CA PHE A 7 -5.85 -1.14 7.40
C PHE A 7 -6.59 -0.07 8.19
N GLY A 8 -7.78 0.30 7.70
CA GLY A 8 -8.70 1.20 8.36
C GLY A 8 -9.32 0.61 9.63
N PRO A 9 -9.92 1.45 10.49
CA PRO A 9 -10.42 1.02 11.80
C PRO A 9 -11.53 -0.05 11.74
N GLN A 10 -12.27 -0.14 10.63
CA GLN A 10 -13.34 -1.13 10.44
C GLN A 10 -12.80 -2.52 10.06
N ARG A 11 -11.56 -2.62 9.57
CA ARG A 11 -10.98 -3.91 9.16
C ARG A 11 -10.45 -4.67 10.36
N ALA A 12 -10.97 -5.88 10.61
CA ALA A 12 -10.41 -6.78 11.61
C ALA A 12 -8.92 -7.11 11.35
N ARG A 13 -8.55 -7.30 10.09
CA ARG A 13 -7.19 -7.61 9.62
C ARG A 13 -6.88 -6.78 8.35
N PRO A 14 -5.61 -6.42 8.10
CA PRO A 14 -5.27 -5.58 6.95
C PRO A 14 -5.54 -6.28 5.61
N CYS A 15 -5.63 -5.50 4.54
CA CYS A 15 -5.72 -6.05 3.19
C CYS A 15 -4.57 -7.02 2.90
N PRO A 16 -4.85 -8.27 2.46
CA PRO A 16 -3.80 -9.24 2.16
C PRO A 16 -2.87 -8.81 1.02
N MET A 17 -3.39 -8.16 -0.03
CA MET A 17 -2.56 -7.68 -1.14
C MET A 17 -1.64 -6.52 -0.73
N CYS A 18 -2.14 -5.53 0.02
CA CYS A 18 -1.27 -4.50 0.60
C CYS A 18 -0.20 -5.12 1.51
N THR A 19 -0.57 -6.12 2.31
CA THR A 19 0.37 -6.82 3.20
C THR A 19 1.43 -7.58 2.42
N SER A 20 1.07 -8.20 1.29
CA SER A 20 2.02 -8.89 0.40
C SER A 20 3.04 -7.91 -0.18
N LEU A 21 2.57 -6.78 -0.74
CA LEU A 21 3.44 -5.71 -1.25
C LEU A 21 4.37 -5.17 -0.17
N LEU A 22 3.82 -4.81 1.00
CA LEU A 22 4.60 -4.26 2.09
C LEU A 22 5.63 -5.26 2.63
N SER A 23 5.32 -6.56 2.61
CA SER A 23 6.29 -7.60 3.00
C SER A 23 7.48 -7.67 2.03
N ALA A 24 7.23 -7.52 0.73
CA ALA A 24 8.31 -7.44 -0.25
C ALA A 24 9.13 -6.16 -0.07
N TRP A 25 8.46 -5.02 0.06
CA TRP A 25 9.13 -3.72 0.23
C TRP A 25 9.88 -3.60 1.55
N ASP A 26 9.46 -4.25 2.64
CA ASP A 26 10.23 -4.22 3.89
C ASP A 26 11.67 -4.73 3.67
N GLY A 27 11.85 -5.76 2.84
CA GLY A 27 13.17 -6.29 2.48
C GLY A 27 14.01 -5.32 1.64
N GLU A 28 13.37 -4.62 0.70
CA GLU A 28 14.03 -3.67 -0.22
C GLU A 28 14.19 -2.25 0.37
N MET A 29 13.49 -1.95 1.46
CA MET A 29 13.44 -0.61 2.05
C MET A 29 14.83 -0.05 2.43
N PRO A 30 15.81 -0.83 2.92
CA PRO A 30 17.17 -0.33 3.14
C PRO A 30 17.80 0.34 1.92
N ASP A 31 17.57 -0.16 0.71
CA ASP A 31 18.09 0.41 -0.54
C ASP A 31 17.22 1.55 -1.06
N ILE A 32 15.90 1.41 -1.00
CA ILE A 32 14.96 2.47 -1.38
C ILE A 32 15.22 3.75 -0.58
N LEU A 33 15.44 3.62 0.74
CA LEU A 33 15.66 4.76 1.65
C LEU A 33 16.98 5.50 1.40
N GLN A 34 17.92 4.94 0.63
CA GLN A 34 19.13 5.67 0.22
C GLN A 34 18.83 6.77 -0.80
N ARG A 35 17.68 6.68 -1.49
CA ARG A 35 17.30 7.59 -2.58
C ARG A 35 16.04 8.38 -2.29
N VAL A 36 15.08 7.80 -1.56
CA VAL A 36 13.74 8.37 -1.40
C VAL A 36 13.23 8.22 0.03
N ALA A 37 12.64 9.27 0.59
CA ALA A 37 11.90 9.17 1.85
C ALA A 37 10.56 8.45 1.63
N PHE A 38 10.25 7.48 2.50
CA PHE A 38 9.07 6.63 2.37
C PHE A 38 8.22 6.61 3.65
N ALA A 39 6.89 6.64 3.49
CA ALA A 39 5.91 6.51 4.58
C ALA A 39 4.79 5.53 4.21
N VAL A 40 4.48 4.60 5.10
CA VAL A 40 3.31 3.72 5.00
C VAL A 40 2.24 4.24 5.95
N ILE A 41 1.06 4.55 5.44
CA ILE A 41 0.05 5.34 6.15
C ILE A 41 -1.24 4.53 6.25
N GLY A 42 -1.68 4.23 7.47
CA GLY A 42 -2.96 3.58 7.73
C GLY A 42 -3.90 4.49 8.51
N ARG A 43 -5.21 4.34 8.32
CA ARG A 43 -6.22 5.12 9.06
C ARG A 43 -6.41 4.63 10.51
N SER A 44 -5.99 3.40 10.81
CA SER A 44 -6.06 2.85 12.17
C SER A 44 -5.13 3.58 13.17
N PRO A 45 -5.43 3.50 14.47
CA PRO A 45 -4.51 3.90 15.54
C PRO A 45 -3.11 3.30 15.36
N ILE A 46 -2.08 4.08 15.69
CA ILE A 46 -0.68 3.72 15.40
C ILE A 46 -0.22 2.44 16.12
N ASP A 47 -0.72 2.19 17.33
CA ASP A 47 -0.48 0.98 18.10
C ASP A 47 -0.95 -0.28 17.37
N ARG A 48 -2.12 -0.24 16.73
CA ARG A 48 -2.65 -1.33 15.89
C ARG A 48 -1.77 -1.58 14.67
N LEU A 49 -1.33 -0.51 14.00
CA LEU A 49 -0.43 -0.62 12.85
C LEU A 49 0.92 -1.23 13.25
N VAL A 50 1.48 -0.79 14.38
CA VAL A 50 2.75 -1.29 14.93
C VAL A 50 2.64 -2.74 15.40
N ALA A 51 1.53 -3.13 16.05
CA ALA A 51 1.30 -4.51 16.47
C ALA A 51 1.34 -5.47 15.26
N PHE A 52 0.68 -5.10 14.16
CA PHE A 52 0.71 -5.93 12.94
C PHE A 52 2.09 -5.94 12.27
N ARG A 53 2.82 -4.82 12.27
CA ARG A 53 4.21 -4.77 11.80
C ARG A 53 5.09 -5.77 12.56
N GLN A 54 4.95 -5.81 13.88
CA GLN A 54 5.67 -6.74 14.75
C GLN A 54 5.28 -8.19 14.47
N GLU A 55 3.98 -8.47 14.34
CA GLU A 55 3.46 -9.79 13.97
C GLU A 55 4.06 -10.31 12.66
N ARG A 56 4.19 -9.43 11.65
CA ARG A 56 4.79 -9.78 10.34
C ARG A 56 6.32 -9.77 10.34
N GLY A 57 6.97 -9.34 11.42
CA GLY A 57 8.42 -9.25 11.50
C GLY A 57 9.04 -8.16 10.61
N TRP A 58 8.26 -7.15 10.22
CA TRP A 58 8.75 -6.06 9.36
C TRP A 58 9.70 -5.13 10.12
N ARG A 59 10.91 -4.93 9.58
CA ARG A 59 11.99 -4.23 10.28
C ARG A 59 12.22 -2.80 9.79
N HIS A 60 11.94 -2.52 8.53
CA HIS A 60 12.42 -1.32 7.85
C HIS A 60 11.31 -0.34 7.47
N LEU A 61 10.05 -0.80 7.39
CA LEU A 61 8.92 0.08 7.09
C LEU A 61 8.68 1.14 8.17
N ARG A 62 8.51 2.40 7.75
CA ARG A 62 8.10 3.52 8.60
C ARG A 62 6.58 3.70 8.53
N LEU A 63 5.90 3.42 9.63
CA LEU A 63 4.45 3.48 9.72
C LEU A 63 3.97 4.80 10.34
N TYR A 64 2.87 5.32 9.80
CA TYR A 64 2.20 6.53 10.27
C TYR A 64 0.69 6.28 10.33
N SER A 65 0.03 6.97 11.26
CA SER A 65 -1.43 6.97 11.36
C SER A 65 -1.99 8.28 10.82
N SER A 66 -3.02 8.18 9.98
CA SER A 66 -3.83 9.30 9.53
C SER A 66 -5.18 9.40 10.26
N GLY A 67 -5.43 8.58 11.29
CA GLY A 67 -6.73 8.49 11.96
C GLY A 67 -7.25 9.78 12.59
N GLY A 68 -6.39 10.80 12.76
CA GLY A 68 -6.76 12.13 13.25
C GLY A 68 -6.73 13.24 12.21
N ASN A 69 -6.59 12.93 10.91
CA ASN A 69 -6.54 13.93 9.85
C ASN A 69 -7.18 13.41 8.55
N THR A 70 -7.07 14.19 7.47
CA THR A 70 -7.74 13.95 6.19
C THR A 70 -6.86 13.30 5.14
N PHE A 71 -5.63 12.89 5.48
CA PHE A 71 -4.64 12.46 4.48
C PHE A 71 -5.16 11.36 3.54
N ASN A 72 -5.80 10.32 4.08
CA ASN A 72 -6.33 9.24 3.25
C ASN A 72 -7.51 9.67 2.37
N ARG A 73 -8.36 10.59 2.86
CA ARG A 73 -9.42 11.17 2.04
C ARG A 73 -8.82 11.96 0.87
N ASP A 74 -7.80 12.76 1.16
CA ASP A 74 -7.23 13.70 0.20
C ASP A 74 -6.31 13.02 -0.84
N TYR A 75 -5.66 11.89 -0.50
CA TYR A 75 -4.65 11.23 -1.35
C TYR A 75 -4.93 9.76 -1.70
N ALA A 76 -6.02 9.18 -1.21
CA ALA A 76 -6.49 7.86 -1.64
C ALA A 76 -7.97 7.86 -2.01
N ALA A 77 -8.61 9.04 -2.06
CA ALA A 77 -10.05 9.20 -2.28
C ALA A 77 -10.92 8.34 -1.34
N GLU A 78 -10.43 8.04 -0.13
CA GLU A 78 -11.16 7.23 0.83
C GLU A 78 -12.39 7.98 1.36
N ASP A 79 -13.53 7.29 1.38
CA ASP A 79 -14.68 7.70 2.20
C ASP A 79 -14.41 7.32 3.66
N PRO A 80 -14.41 8.27 4.62
CA PRO A 80 -14.29 7.96 6.03
C PRO A 80 -15.36 6.98 6.55
N ALA A 81 -16.55 6.96 5.94
CA ALA A 81 -17.65 6.06 6.28
C ALA A 81 -17.62 4.73 5.48
N GLY A 82 -16.80 4.66 4.43
CA GLY A 82 -16.71 3.53 3.53
C GLY A 82 -15.41 2.74 3.68
N ASP A 83 -15.11 1.96 2.63
CA ASP A 83 -13.92 1.13 2.56
C ASP A 83 -12.64 1.97 2.46
N ASP A 84 -11.55 1.41 2.98
CA ASP A 84 -10.22 1.95 2.75
C ASP A 84 -9.71 1.58 1.35
N LEU A 85 -8.88 2.44 0.78
CA LEU A 85 -8.38 2.30 -0.58
C LEU A 85 -6.85 2.33 -0.54
N PRO A 86 -6.18 1.46 -1.31
CA PRO A 86 -4.75 1.51 -1.40
C PRO A 86 -4.36 2.66 -2.33
N ALA A 87 -3.28 3.36 -1.99
CA ALA A 87 -2.74 4.40 -2.85
C ALA A 87 -1.22 4.53 -2.76
N LEU A 88 -0.57 5.08 -3.80
CA LEU A 88 0.88 5.27 -3.96
C LEU A 88 1.21 6.66 -4.52
N ASN A 89 1.42 7.63 -3.63
CA ASN A 89 1.66 9.00 -4.05
C ASN A 89 3.17 9.33 -4.02
N VAL A 90 3.62 10.12 -5.00
CA VAL A 90 4.96 10.72 -5.05
C VAL A 90 4.85 12.23 -4.84
N PHE A 91 5.63 12.72 -3.88
CA PHE A 91 5.76 14.13 -3.59
C PHE A 91 7.20 14.58 -3.84
N THR A 92 7.35 15.81 -4.33
CA THR A 92 8.65 16.49 -4.40
C THR A 92 8.70 17.61 -3.36
N ARG A 93 9.91 17.93 -2.89
CA ARG A 93 10.14 19.07 -2.01
C ARG A 93 11.30 19.92 -2.54
N THR A 94 11.00 21.11 -3.00
CA THR A 94 11.99 22.06 -3.55
C THR A 94 11.76 23.44 -2.95
N GLY A 95 12.81 24.06 -2.41
CA GLY A 95 12.69 25.37 -1.75
C GLY A 95 11.73 25.37 -0.55
N GLY A 96 11.63 24.24 0.17
CA GLY A 96 10.72 24.08 1.31
C GLY A 96 9.26 23.75 0.94
N VAL A 97 8.86 23.92 -0.31
CA VAL A 97 7.49 23.67 -0.80
C VAL A 97 7.33 22.21 -1.19
N VAL A 98 6.29 21.56 -0.66
CA VAL A 98 5.88 20.21 -1.04
C VAL A 98 4.90 20.29 -2.20
N ARG A 99 5.09 19.47 -3.24
CA ARG A 99 4.18 19.33 -4.37
C ARG A 99 3.85 17.87 -4.61
N HIS A 100 2.57 17.60 -4.88
CA HIS A 100 2.15 16.31 -5.40
C HIS A 100 2.65 16.19 -6.85
N PHE A 101 3.49 15.19 -7.13
CA PHE A 101 4.16 15.01 -8.42
C PHE A 101 3.49 13.93 -9.27
N TRP A 102 3.08 12.83 -8.64
CA TRP A 102 2.48 11.70 -9.33
C TRP A 102 1.66 10.87 -8.35
N ALA A 103 0.54 10.32 -8.82
CA ALA A 103 -0.20 9.25 -8.16
C ALA A 103 -0.50 8.15 -9.19
N GLU A 104 -0.65 6.93 -8.69
CA GLU A 104 -1.31 5.86 -9.41
C GLU A 104 -2.79 6.19 -9.62
N GLU A 105 -3.31 5.88 -10.80
CA GLU A 105 -4.69 6.22 -11.18
C GLU A 105 -5.46 4.97 -11.64
N MET A 106 -4.88 3.77 -11.47
CA MET A 106 -5.53 2.53 -11.86
C MET A 106 -6.41 2.00 -10.72
N GLY A 107 -7.72 1.99 -10.98
CA GLY A 107 -8.76 1.49 -10.08
C GLY A 107 -9.69 0.49 -10.78
N PRO A 108 -10.82 0.11 -10.16
CA PRO A 108 -11.74 -0.89 -10.71
C PRO A 108 -12.32 -0.57 -12.09
N SER A 109 -12.40 0.72 -12.45
CA SER A 109 -12.90 1.18 -13.76
C SER A 109 -11.88 1.03 -14.88
N THR A 110 -10.59 0.87 -14.56
CA THR A 110 -9.49 0.79 -15.53
C THR A 110 -8.75 -0.55 -15.49
N SER A 111 -9.16 -1.47 -14.61
CA SER A 111 -8.70 -2.86 -14.61
C SER A 111 -9.34 -3.67 -15.75
N ASP A 112 -8.59 -4.63 -16.29
CA ASP A 112 -9.12 -5.59 -17.25
C ASP A 112 -10.33 -6.36 -16.66
N PRO A 113 -11.32 -6.77 -17.48
CA PRO A 113 -12.47 -7.51 -17.00
C PRO A 113 -12.09 -8.77 -16.22
N GLY A 114 -12.58 -8.88 -14.98
CA GLY A 114 -12.33 -10.03 -14.10
C GLY A 114 -10.96 -10.03 -13.41
N GLN A 115 -10.23 -8.90 -13.44
CA GLN A 115 -8.95 -8.74 -12.75
C GLN A 115 -9.05 -7.72 -11.62
N ASP A 116 -8.30 -7.93 -10.54
CA ASP A 116 -8.15 -6.92 -9.50
C ASP A 116 -7.41 -5.68 -10.05
N PRO A 117 -7.76 -4.46 -9.57
CA PRO A 117 -7.02 -3.27 -9.91
C PRO A 117 -5.58 -3.36 -9.42
N ARG A 118 -4.64 -2.96 -10.28
CA ARG A 118 -3.22 -3.13 -10.02
C ARG A 118 -2.53 -1.86 -9.56
N GLY A 119 -3.13 -0.68 -9.66
CA GLY A 119 -2.45 0.61 -9.46
C GLY A 119 -1.48 0.67 -8.29
N ALA A 120 -1.99 0.65 -7.06
CA ALA A 120 -1.16 0.70 -5.86
C ALA A 120 -0.32 -0.59 -5.61
N PRO A 121 -0.83 -1.82 -5.84
CA PRO A 121 -0.05 -3.04 -5.63
C PRO A 121 0.92 -3.42 -6.77
N ASP A 122 0.90 -2.75 -7.92
CA ASP A 122 1.68 -3.13 -9.11
C ASP A 122 3.20 -3.21 -8.87
N PRO A 123 3.84 -2.32 -8.08
CA PRO A 123 5.29 -2.34 -7.92
C PRO A 123 5.79 -3.44 -6.96
N MET A 124 4.98 -4.45 -6.64
CA MET A 124 5.46 -5.63 -5.93
C MET A 124 5.99 -6.71 -6.89
N PRO A 125 7.08 -7.40 -6.54
CA PRO A 125 7.70 -8.38 -7.44
C PRO A 125 6.84 -9.61 -7.72
N LEU A 126 5.87 -9.92 -6.85
CA LEU A 126 5.01 -11.11 -6.96
C LEU A 126 4.34 -11.20 -8.34
N TRP A 127 3.70 -10.11 -8.78
CA TRP A 127 2.96 -10.12 -10.05
C TRP A 127 3.88 -10.26 -11.25
N THR A 128 5.00 -9.54 -11.24
CA THR A 128 6.01 -9.64 -12.29
C THR A 128 6.54 -11.07 -12.45
N ILE A 129 6.77 -11.78 -11.35
CA ILE A 129 7.25 -13.16 -11.37
C ILE A 129 6.15 -14.11 -11.89
N LEU A 130 4.90 -13.96 -11.41
CA LEU A 130 3.79 -14.81 -11.84
C LEU A 130 3.49 -14.64 -13.35
N ASP A 131 3.56 -13.40 -13.85
CA ASP A 131 3.36 -13.07 -15.27
C ASP A 131 4.41 -13.72 -16.19
N MET A 132 5.58 -14.11 -15.66
CA MET A 132 6.61 -14.85 -16.42
C MET A 132 6.31 -16.35 -16.56
N THR A 133 5.34 -16.87 -15.81
CA THR A 133 4.98 -18.29 -15.84
C THR A 133 3.83 -18.53 -16.84
N PRO A 134 3.68 -19.75 -17.42
CA PRO A 134 2.55 -20.08 -18.27
C PRO A 134 1.17 -19.92 -17.60
N GLY A 135 1.11 -19.96 -16.26
CA GLY A 135 -0.12 -19.80 -15.49
C GLY A 135 -0.53 -18.34 -15.24
N GLY A 136 0.37 -17.38 -15.48
CA GLY A 136 0.13 -15.97 -15.17
C GLY A 136 -0.28 -15.75 -13.70
N ARG A 137 -1.14 -14.77 -13.46
CA ARG A 137 -1.64 -14.42 -12.11
C ARG A 137 -2.72 -15.35 -11.57
N GLY A 138 -3.38 -16.13 -12.44
CA GLY A 138 -4.58 -16.90 -12.08
C GLY A 138 -5.82 -16.02 -11.82
N THR A 139 -6.95 -16.66 -11.52
CA THR A 139 -8.23 -15.98 -11.17
C THR A 139 -8.87 -16.52 -9.90
N ASP A 140 -8.32 -17.58 -9.32
CA ASP A 140 -8.84 -18.34 -8.18
C ASP A 140 -7.94 -18.23 -6.93
N TRP A 141 -6.89 -17.42 -7.01
CA TRP A 141 -5.92 -17.22 -5.94
C TRP A 141 -5.75 -15.74 -5.58
N TYR A 142 -5.56 -15.48 -4.29
CA TYR A 142 -5.24 -14.17 -3.75
C TYR A 142 -4.26 -14.32 -2.57
N PRO A 143 -3.36 -13.35 -2.32
CA PRO A 143 -2.48 -13.38 -1.15
C PRO A 143 -3.25 -13.61 0.14
N LYS A 144 -2.66 -14.36 1.08
CA LYS A 144 -3.24 -14.64 2.41
C LYS A 144 -2.34 -14.10 3.51
N LEU A 145 -2.94 -13.75 4.64
CA LEU A 145 -2.20 -13.27 5.81
C LEU A 145 -1.56 -14.40 6.62
N ALA A 146 -2.14 -15.59 6.56
CA ALA A 146 -1.65 -16.81 7.20
C ALA A 146 -1.45 -17.88 6.13
N TYR A 147 -0.33 -18.56 6.22
CA TYR A 147 0.10 -19.67 5.38
C TYR A 147 1.00 -20.60 6.20
#